data_AF-A0A1T4M868-F1
#
_entry.id   AF-A0A1T4M868-F1
#
_cell.length_a   1.000
_cell.length_b   1.000
_cell.length_c   1.000
_cell.angle_alpha   90.00
_cell.angle_beta   90.00
_cell.angle_gamma   90.00
#
_symmetry.space_group_name_H-M   'P 1'
#
loop_
_entity.id
_entity.type
_entity.pdbx_description
1 polymer ?
#
loop_
_entity_poly.entity_id
_entity_poly.type
_entity_poly.pdbx_seq_one_letter_code
_entity_poly.pdbx_strand_id
1 'polypeptide(L)'
;MHIKRYLFTAFALFTLVGLASAEQVCTESEYKGRTIKKCRDTGAPGGGSSTDSFTDPRDGQTYKTVQIGNQTWMAENLNYETDDSYCYDDEPANCHKYGRLYTWAAAMQACPDGWHLPSDNELKTLFETVGGEYREEETIGFLNTNVTLRYYTDAGKKLKSTRGWDDSEGKSGNGTDEYGFSVLPAGARGSMGDYGVAGETALFWGLSVLYDHIAYRWGFSNEHEDVYLDGGPKIAGYSVRCLRDSD
;
A
#
# COMPACT_ATOMS: atom_id res chain seq x y z
N MET A 1 -53.54 -32.63 -8.68
CA MET A 1 -53.14 -33.95 -9.23
C MET A 1 -51.82 -33.73 -9.97
N HIS A 2 -50.63 -34.15 -9.57
CA HIS A 2 -50.11 -35.05 -8.55
C HIS A 2 -48.77 -34.47 -8.06
N ILE A 3 -48.60 -34.35 -6.74
CA ILE A 3 -47.30 -34.19 -6.09
C ILE A 3 -46.65 -35.57 -6.10
N LYS A 4 -45.47 -35.72 -6.71
CA LYS A 4 -44.63 -36.92 -6.54
C LYS A 4 -43.46 -36.58 -5.62
N ARG A 5 -43.59 -36.99 -4.36
CA ARG A 5 -42.50 -37.12 -3.40
C ARG A 5 -41.77 -38.43 -3.71
N TYR A 6 -40.45 -38.40 -3.85
CA TYR A 6 -39.62 -39.60 -3.78
C TYR A 6 -38.73 -39.49 -2.54
N LEU A 7 -38.98 -40.40 -1.61
CA LEU A 7 -38.17 -40.69 -0.44
C LEU A 7 -37.10 -41.69 -0.89
N PHE A 8 -35.82 -41.37 -0.78
CA PHE A 8 -34.76 -42.37 -0.84
C PHE A 8 -33.98 -42.32 0.48
N THR A 9 -34.16 -43.40 1.25
CA THR A 9 -33.37 -43.73 2.42
C THR A 9 -32.07 -44.38 1.97
N ALA A 10 -30.93 -43.83 2.38
CA ALA A 10 -29.65 -44.53 2.36
C ALA A 10 -28.90 -44.20 3.65
N PHE A 11 -28.84 -45.18 4.54
CA PHE A 11 -27.96 -45.19 5.70
C PHE A 11 -26.55 -45.53 5.22
N ALA A 12 -25.62 -44.60 5.35
CA ALA A 12 -24.19 -44.89 5.30
C ALA A 12 -23.52 -44.14 6.46
N LEU A 13 -23.06 -44.92 7.45
CA LEU A 13 -22.22 -44.45 8.55
C LEU A 13 -20.80 -44.27 8.00
N PHE A 14 -20.34 -43.02 7.85
CA PHE A 14 -18.91 -42.72 7.72
C PHE A 14 -18.60 -41.40 8.45
N THR A 15 -17.49 -41.46 9.17
CA THR A 15 -16.83 -40.51 10.08
C THR A 15 -16.90 -39.03 9.71
N LEU A 16 -17.19 -38.20 10.72
CA LEU A 16 -17.12 -36.73 10.71
C LEU A 16 -15.69 -36.25 10.41
N VAL A 17 -15.48 -35.66 9.23
CA VAL A 17 -14.51 -34.58 9.03
C VAL A 17 -15.29 -33.46 8.36
N GLY A 18 -15.56 -32.40 9.11
CA GLY A 18 -16.29 -31.23 8.62
C GLY A 18 -15.46 -30.49 7.58
N LEU A 19 -15.79 -30.69 6.31
CA LEU A 19 -15.47 -29.75 5.24
C LEU A 19 -16.56 -28.69 5.22
N ALA A 20 -16.23 -27.46 5.64
CA ALA A 20 -17.08 -26.31 5.41
C ALA A 20 -17.17 -26.09 3.89
N SER A 21 -18.34 -26.35 3.29
CA SER A 21 -18.58 -25.95 1.90
C SER A 21 -18.88 -24.45 1.89
N ALA A 22 -18.05 -23.67 1.19
CA ALA A 22 -18.42 -22.31 0.83
C ALA A 22 -19.66 -22.37 -0.08
N GLU A 23 -20.78 -21.79 0.36
CA GLU A 23 -21.95 -21.63 -0.50
C GLU A 23 -21.68 -20.49 -1.49
N GLN A 24 -21.68 -20.83 -2.78
CA GLN A 24 -21.43 -19.89 -3.86
C GLN A 24 -22.76 -19.37 -4.41
N VAL A 25 -22.96 -18.05 -4.40
CA VAL A 25 -24.18 -17.41 -4.94
C VAL A 25 -23.89 -16.93 -6.36
N CYS A 26 -24.63 -17.48 -7.33
CA CYS A 26 -24.49 -17.12 -8.74
C CYS A 26 -25.74 -16.41 -9.26
N THR A 27 -25.53 -15.38 -10.06
CA THR A 27 -26.57 -14.69 -10.82
C THR A 27 -26.29 -14.83 -12.32
N GLU A 28 -27.35 -15.01 -13.10
CA GLU A 28 -27.26 -15.12 -14.56
C GLU A 28 -27.84 -13.87 -15.22
N SER A 29 -27.15 -13.37 -16.25
CA SER A 29 -27.66 -12.30 -17.10
C SER A 29 -27.37 -12.58 -18.57
N GLU A 30 -28.20 -12.04 -19.46
CA GLU A 30 -28.02 -12.14 -20.90
C GLU A 30 -27.41 -10.85 -21.45
N TYR A 31 -26.32 -10.99 -22.20
CA TYR A 31 -25.73 -9.89 -22.96
C TYR A 31 -25.36 -10.36 -24.36
N LYS A 32 -25.89 -9.67 -25.38
CA LYS A 32 -25.68 -9.98 -26.81
C LYS A 32 -25.93 -11.46 -27.15
N GLY A 33 -27.03 -12.01 -26.63
CA GLY A 33 -27.47 -13.38 -26.93
C GLY A 33 -26.61 -14.48 -26.29
N ARG A 34 -25.80 -14.16 -25.28
CA ARG A 34 -25.05 -15.12 -24.48
C ARG A 34 -25.44 -15.01 -23.01
N THR A 35 -25.65 -16.16 -22.37
CA THR A 35 -25.86 -16.25 -20.92
C THR A 35 -24.52 -16.18 -20.20
N ILE A 36 -24.36 -15.19 -19.33
CA ILE A 36 -23.17 -15.01 -18.50
C ILE A 36 -23.55 -15.38 -17.06
N LYS A 37 -22.91 -16.43 -16.53
CA LYS A 37 -23.06 -16.83 -15.14
C LYS A 37 -21.96 -16.18 -14.31
N LYS A 38 -22.34 -15.27 -13.42
CA LYS A 38 -21.41 -14.59 -12.50
C LYS A 38 -21.64 -15.12 -11.09
N CYS A 39 -20.62 -15.75 -10.53
CA CYS A 39 -20.64 -16.30 -9.18
C CYS A 39 -19.81 -15.41 -8.24
N ARG A 40 -20.31 -15.17 -7.03
CA ARG A 40 -19.58 -14.53 -5.94
C ARG A 40 -19.61 -15.45 -4.72
N ASP A 41 -18.48 -15.56 -4.06
CA ASP A 41 -18.40 -16.24 -2.77
C ASP A 41 -18.90 -15.27 -1.70
N THR A 42 -19.93 -15.67 -0.96
CA THR A 42 -20.40 -14.89 0.19
C THR A 42 -19.55 -15.19 1.40
N GLY A 43 -18.27 -14.83 1.34
CA GLY A 43 -17.44 -14.56 2.50
C GLY A 43 -17.41 -13.05 2.71
N ALA A 44 -17.83 -12.57 3.88
CA ALA A 44 -17.81 -11.14 4.19
C ALA A 44 -16.38 -10.57 4.06
N PRO A 45 -16.21 -9.33 3.53
CA PRO A 45 -14.95 -8.60 3.63
C PRO A 45 -14.84 -8.06 5.06
N GLY A 46 -13.91 -8.63 5.80
CA GLY A 46 -13.57 -8.25 7.16
C GLY A 46 -12.24 -8.87 7.49
N GLY A 47 -11.21 -8.53 6.72
CA GLY A 47 -9.83 -8.84 7.05
C GLY A 47 -9.49 -8.09 8.33
N GLY A 48 -9.66 -8.75 9.47
CA GLY A 48 -9.11 -8.26 10.72
C GLY A 48 -7.60 -8.15 10.56
N SER A 49 -7.11 -6.93 10.40
CA SER A 49 -5.69 -6.60 10.48
C SER A 49 -5.19 -7.01 11.87
N SER A 50 -4.48 -8.13 11.97
CA SER A 50 -3.70 -8.45 13.16
C SER A 50 -2.49 -7.52 13.16
N THR A 51 -2.48 -6.54 14.06
CA THR A 51 -1.34 -5.63 14.20
C THR A 51 -0.25 -6.34 15.00
N ASP A 52 0.72 -6.90 14.28
CA ASP A 52 1.95 -7.43 14.86
C ASP A 52 3.00 -6.32 14.98
N SER A 53 4.18 -6.66 15.50
CA SER A 53 5.32 -5.75 15.56
C SER A 53 6.61 -6.47 15.19
N PHE A 54 7.56 -5.71 14.66
CA PHE A 54 8.89 -6.16 14.30
C PHE A 54 9.93 -5.26 14.98
N THR A 55 10.86 -5.86 15.72
CA THR A 55 12.01 -5.13 16.27
C THR A 55 13.21 -5.34 15.36
N ASP A 56 13.72 -4.25 14.80
CA ASP A 56 14.91 -4.27 13.96
C ASP A 56 16.15 -4.57 14.83
N PRO A 57 16.86 -5.69 14.57
CA PRO A 57 18.00 -6.07 15.38
C PRO A 57 19.21 -5.14 15.22
N ARG A 58 19.23 -4.28 14.19
CA ARG A 58 20.36 -3.40 13.88
C ARG A 58 20.42 -2.19 14.80
N ASP A 59 19.27 -1.67 15.23
CA ASP A 59 19.15 -0.45 16.05
C ASP A 59 18.19 -0.60 17.26
N GLY A 60 17.46 -1.71 17.37
CA GLY A 60 16.48 -1.96 18.42
C GLY A 60 15.15 -1.23 18.24
N GLN A 61 14.94 -0.52 17.12
CA GLN A 61 13.69 0.17 16.83
C GLN A 61 12.59 -0.86 16.59
N THR A 62 11.47 -0.70 17.28
CA THR A 62 10.28 -1.53 17.05
C THR A 62 9.30 -0.79 16.15
N TYR A 63 8.84 -1.47 15.12
CA TYR A 63 7.87 -1.01 14.13
C TYR A 63 6.60 -1.84 14.23
N LYS A 64 5.44 -1.20 14.17
CA LYS A 64 4.18 -1.90 13.94
C LYS A 64 4.16 -2.46 12.53
N THR A 65 3.53 -3.62 12.39
CA THR A 65 3.35 -4.29 11.11
C THR A 65 1.87 -4.59 10.89
N VAL A 66 1.48 -4.60 9.62
CA VAL A 66 0.11 -4.82 9.19
C VAL A 66 0.09 -5.85 8.07
N GLN A 67 -0.83 -6.80 8.14
CA GLN A 67 -1.11 -7.70 7.03
C GLN A 67 -2.24 -7.12 6.17
N ILE A 68 -1.96 -6.89 4.88
CA ILE A 68 -2.94 -6.42 3.88
C ILE A 68 -2.95 -7.43 2.74
N GLY A 69 -4.06 -8.16 2.61
CA GLY A 69 -4.11 -9.34 1.74
C GLY A 69 -3.04 -10.34 2.14
N ASN A 70 -2.15 -10.68 1.20
CA ASN A 70 -1.07 -11.64 1.41
C ASN A 70 0.28 -10.97 1.76
N GLN A 71 0.31 -9.64 1.88
CA GLN A 71 1.52 -8.86 2.11
C GLN A 71 1.61 -8.41 3.56
N THR A 72 2.79 -8.54 4.17
CA THR A 72 3.07 -7.94 5.49
C THR A 72 3.89 -6.66 5.29
N TRP A 73 3.34 -5.53 5.74
CA TRP A 73 3.95 -4.22 5.61
C TRP A 73 4.33 -3.65 6.96
N MET A 74 5.37 -2.80 6.99
CA MET A 74 5.53 -1.86 8.09
C MET A 74 4.40 -0.83 8.05
N ALA A 75 3.72 -0.63 9.18
CA ALA A 75 2.70 0.41 9.36
C ALA A 75 3.32 1.79 9.67
N GLU A 76 4.61 1.80 10.01
CA GLU A 76 5.39 3.01 10.29
C GLU A 76 6.49 3.16 9.24
N ASN A 77 6.90 4.40 8.96
CA ASN A 77 8.03 4.65 8.07
C ASN A 77 9.33 4.20 8.74
N LEU A 78 10.25 3.66 7.95
CA LEU A 78 11.54 3.20 8.46
C LEU A 78 12.35 4.36 9.06
N ASN A 79 12.95 4.13 10.22
CA ASN A 79 13.73 5.13 10.97
C ASN A 79 15.18 4.67 11.24
N TYR A 80 15.72 3.80 10.38
CA TYR A 80 17.08 3.29 10.48
C TYR A 80 18.10 4.31 9.99
N GLU A 81 19.07 4.66 10.82
CA GLU A 81 20.08 5.68 10.49
C GLU A 81 21.17 5.16 9.54
N THR A 82 21.38 5.90 8.46
CA THR A 82 22.49 5.75 7.50
C THR A 82 23.11 7.11 7.17
N ASP A 83 24.30 7.12 6.58
CA ASP A 83 25.02 8.34 6.19
C ASP A 83 24.20 9.26 5.26
N ASP A 84 23.37 8.68 4.38
CA ASP A 84 22.52 9.40 3.41
C ASP A 84 21.03 9.34 3.77
N SER A 85 20.74 9.43 5.08
CA SER A 85 19.39 9.51 5.62
C SER A 85 19.22 10.69 6.57
N TYR A 86 18.06 11.34 6.52
CA TYR A 86 17.82 12.63 7.16
C TYR A 86 16.50 12.65 7.92
N CYS A 87 16.48 13.33 9.06
CA CYS A 87 15.22 13.79 9.64
C CYS A 87 14.71 14.97 8.82
N TYR A 88 13.38 15.10 8.68
CA TYR A 88 12.82 16.30 8.06
C TYR A 88 13.28 17.57 8.81
N ASP A 89 13.68 18.62 8.08
CA ASP A 89 14.29 19.86 8.61
C ASP A 89 15.55 19.64 9.47
N ASP A 90 16.22 18.49 9.33
CA ASP A 90 17.37 18.08 10.16
C ASP A 90 17.06 18.08 11.67
N GLU A 91 15.78 17.96 12.04
CA GLU A 91 15.30 17.99 13.42
C GLU A 91 15.02 16.56 13.93
N PRO A 92 15.75 16.06 14.95
CA PRO A 92 15.57 14.70 15.48
C PRO A 92 14.14 14.36 15.89
N ALA A 93 13.37 15.32 16.39
CA ALA A 93 11.96 15.10 16.73
C ALA A 93 11.11 14.66 15.52
N ASN A 94 11.48 15.10 14.31
CA ASN A 94 10.78 14.72 13.09
C ASN A 94 11.09 13.29 12.66
N CYS A 95 12.26 12.74 12.97
CA CYS A 95 12.55 11.32 12.77
C CYS A 95 11.61 10.43 13.60
N HIS A 96 11.35 10.80 14.87
CA HIS A 96 10.40 10.07 15.71
C HIS A 96 8.95 10.15 15.21
N LYS A 97 8.59 11.26 14.56
CA LYS A 97 7.24 11.48 14.04
C LYS A 97 7.02 10.83 12.68
N TYR A 98 7.97 10.97 11.76
CA TYR A 98 7.81 10.69 10.34
C TYR A 98 8.70 9.55 9.83
N GLY A 99 9.63 9.04 10.64
CA GLY A 99 10.76 8.25 10.16
C GLY A 99 11.80 9.13 9.44
N ARG A 100 12.75 8.48 8.75
CA ARG A 100 13.80 9.18 7.99
C ARG A 100 13.44 9.28 6.51
N LEU A 101 14.05 10.28 5.87
CA LEU A 101 14.08 10.47 4.42
C LEU A 101 15.42 9.97 3.91
N TYR A 102 15.41 9.07 2.95
CA TYR A 102 16.60 8.39 2.42
C TYR A 102 16.84 8.83 0.99
N THR A 103 18.10 8.99 0.59
CA THR A 103 18.43 8.95 -0.84
C THR A 103 18.08 7.58 -1.41
N TRP A 104 17.91 7.45 -2.73
CA TRP A 104 17.57 6.15 -3.32
C TRP A 104 18.65 5.10 -3.05
N ALA A 105 19.93 5.51 -3.09
CA ALA A 105 21.06 4.62 -2.79
C ALA A 105 21.01 4.10 -1.33
N ALA A 106 20.67 4.97 -0.37
CA ALA A 106 20.46 4.54 1.02
C ALA A 106 19.22 3.64 1.16
N ALA A 107 18.11 4.00 0.50
CA ALA A 107 16.86 3.27 0.57
C ALA A 107 17.01 1.80 0.13
N MET A 108 17.83 1.54 -0.91
CA MET A 108 18.13 0.19 -1.39
C MET A 108 18.74 -0.74 -0.33
N GLN A 109 19.37 -0.19 0.70
CA GLN A 109 20.06 -0.94 1.75
C GLN A 109 19.42 -0.73 3.13
N ALA A 110 18.33 0.06 3.19
CA ALA A 110 17.77 0.50 4.45
C ALA A 110 16.90 -0.58 5.11
N CYS A 111 16.14 -1.36 4.34
CA CYS A 111 15.29 -2.40 4.91
C CYS A 111 16.11 -3.53 5.58
N PRO A 112 15.68 -4.04 6.74
CA PRO A 112 16.39 -5.11 7.46
C PRO A 112 16.25 -6.46 6.74
N ASP A 113 17.06 -7.44 7.13
CA ASP A 113 17.00 -8.80 6.56
C ASP A 113 15.57 -9.38 6.65
N GLY A 114 15.13 -10.00 5.55
CA GLY A 114 13.75 -10.48 5.39
C GLY A 114 12.73 -9.40 5.03
N TRP A 115 13.15 -8.14 4.95
CA TRP A 115 12.33 -7.02 4.50
C TRP A 115 12.99 -6.33 3.30
N HIS A 116 12.17 -5.75 2.41
CA HIS A 116 12.66 -5.10 1.20
C HIS A 116 11.85 -3.86 0.82
N LEU A 117 12.45 -3.04 -0.05
CA LEU A 117 11.72 -2.00 -0.78
C LEU A 117 10.72 -2.66 -1.73
N PRO A 118 9.49 -2.15 -1.83
CA PRO A 118 8.47 -2.77 -2.64
C PRO A 118 8.77 -2.58 -4.13
N SER A 119 8.56 -3.65 -4.89
CA SER A 119 8.51 -3.63 -6.35
C SER A 119 7.20 -3.04 -6.85
N ASP A 120 7.17 -2.66 -8.14
CA ASP A 120 5.96 -2.15 -8.79
C ASP A 120 4.78 -3.12 -8.71
N ASN A 121 5.05 -4.43 -8.81
CA ASN A 121 4.00 -5.45 -8.72
C ASN A 121 3.43 -5.54 -7.31
N GLU A 122 4.28 -5.43 -6.29
CA GLU A 122 3.84 -5.46 -4.90
C GLU A 122 3.04 -4.22 -4.52
N LEU A 123 3.43 -3.05 -5.02
CA LEU A 123 2.63 -1.83 -4.89
C LEU A 123 1.28 -1.97 -5.58
N LYS A 124 1.27 -2.47 -6.83
CA LYS A 124 0.01 -2.75 -7.54
C LYS A 124 -0.88 -3.69 -6.74
N THR A 125 -0.33 -4.77 -6.19
CA THR A 125 -1.07 -5.70 -5.33
C THR A 125 -1.65 -5.01 -4.10
N LEU A 126 -0.88 -4.19 -3.40
CA LEU A 126 -1.37 -3.40 -2.26
C LEU A 126 -2.56 -2.53 -2.67
N PHE A 127 -2.40 -1.72 -3.72
CA PHE A 127 -3.40 -0.74 -4.13
C PHE A 127 -4.69 -1.40 -4.61
N GLU A 128 -4.61 -2.47 -5.40
CA GLU A 128 -5.77 -3.23 -5.82
C GLU A 128 -6.45 -3.96 -4.64
N THR A 129 -5.67 -4.47 -3.68
CA THR A 129 -6.20 -5.17 -2.49
C THR A 129 -7.01 -4.24 -1.61
N VAL A 130 -6.59 -2.98 -1.45
CA VAL A 130 -7.38 -1.98 -0.70
C VAL A 130 -8.54 -1.41 -1.52
N GLY A 131 -8.78 -1.95 -2.72
CA GLY A 131 -9.89 -1.60 -3.59
C GLY A 131 -9.64 -0.33 -4.38
N GLY A 132 -8.38 -0.04 -4.74
CA GLY A 132 -8.05 1.03 -5.66
C GLY A 132 -8.21 0.61 -7.11
N GLU A 133 -8.75 1.52 -7.92
CA GLU A 133 -8.95 1.30 -9.36
C GLU A 133 -7.87 2.02 -10.15
N TYR A 134 -7.20 1.28 -11.03
CA TYR A 134 -6.19 1.84 -11.92
C TYR A 134 -6.79 2.87 -12.87
N ARG A 135 -6.17 4.04 -12.95
CA ARG A 135 -6.49 5.09 -13.92
C ARG A 135 -5.37 5.32 -14.92
N GLU A 136 -5.76 5.97 -16.01
CA GLU A 136 -4.96 6.16 -17.22
C GLU A 136 -3.56 6.72 -16.95
N GLU A 137 -2.64 6.31 -17.82
CA GLU A 137 -1.23 6.68 -17.83
C GLU A 137 -1.06 8.07 -18.45
N GLU A 138 -0.61 9.04 -17.66
CA GLU A 138 -0.14 10.31 -18.21
C GLU A 138 1.38 10.27 -18.31
N THR A 139 1.92 10.55 -19.51
CA THR A 139 3.36 10.71 -19.67
C THR A 139 3.73 12.18 -19.60
N ILE A 140 4.52 12.55 -18.61
CA ILE A 140 5.02 13.91 -18.44
C ILE A 140 6.52 14.00 -18.76
N GLY A 141 6.94 15.17 -19.24
CA GLY A 141 8.35 15.51 -19.37
C GLY A 141 8.92 15.95 -18.02
N PHE A 142 9.93 15.26 -17.51
CA PHE A 142 10.60 15.60 -16.25
C PHE A 142 12.12 15.44 -16.40
N LEU A 143 12.89 16.48 -16.09
CA LEU A 143 14.38 16.47 -16.17
C LEU A 143 14.93 15.93 -17.51
N ASN A 144 14.36 16.33 -18.65
CA ASN A 144 14.71 15.84 -19.98
C ASN A 144 14.46 14.32 -20.18
N THR A 145 13.58 13.74 -19.39
CA THR A 145 13.13 12.35 -19.49
C THR A 145 11.60 12.28 -19.57
N ASN A 146 11.07 11.12 -19.93
CA ASN A 146 9.63 10.88 -19.95
C ASN A 146 9.26 9.97 -18.78
N VAL A 147 8.35 10.44 -17.93
CA VAL A 147 7.89 9.70 -16.76
C VAL A 147 6.41 9.38 -16.94
N THR A 148 6.07 8.11 -16.85
CA THR A 148 4.68 7.65 -16.87
C THR A 148 4.11 7.66 -15.46
N LEU A 149 3.11 8.50 -15.24
CA LEU A 149 2.32 8.58 -14.02
C LEU A 149 1.29 7.47 -14.00
N ARG A 150 1.15 6.80 -12.86
CA ARG A 150 0.15 5.76 -12.62
C ARG A 150 -0.66 6.15 -11.40
N TYR A 151 -1.98 6.01 -11.46
CA TYR A 151 -2.88 6.41 -10.39
C TYR A 151 -3.78 5.26 -9.98
N TYR A 152 -4.05 5.14 -8.68
CA TYR A 152 -5.02 4.20 -8.12
C TYR A 152 -6.00 4.98 -7.24
N THR A 153 -7.25 5.12 -7.69
CA THR A 153 -8.26 5.90 -6.95
C THR A 153 -8.61 5.25 -5.63
N ASP A 154 -9.04 6.03 -4.65
CA ASP A 154 -9.54 5.61 -3.33
C ASP A 154 -8.52 4.90 -2.41
N ALA A 155 -7.49 4.26 -2.96
CA ALA A 155 -6.43 3.60 -2.20
C ALA A 155 -5.68 4.62 -1.32
N GLY A 156 -5.46 5.84 -1.85
CA GLY A 156 -4.84 6.93 -1.11
C GLY A 156 -5.56 7.23 0.20
N LYS A 157 -6.86 7.49 0.14
CA LYS A 157 -7.70 7.78 1.30
C LYS A 157 -7.71 6.65 2.33
N LYS A 158 -7.76 5.40 1.87
CA LYS A 158 -7.83 4.21 2.75
C LYS A 158 -6.53 3.91 3.48
N LEU A 159 -5.38 4.29 2.91
CA LEU A 159 -4.06 4.04 3.47
C LEU A 159 -3.51 5.23 4.27
N LYS A 160 -3.92 6.46 3.94
CA LYS A 160 -3.55 7.68 4.68
C LYS A 160 -3.98 7.59 6.14
N SER A 161 -3.13 8.10 7.04
CA SER A 161 -3.45 8.25 8.45
C SER A 161 -4.69 9.12 8.66
N THR A 162 -5.38 8.89 9.78
CA THR A 162 -6.57 9.67 10.17
C THR A 162 -6.27 11.09 10.65
N ARG A 163 -4.99 11.47 10.75
CA ARG A 163 -4.52 12.77 11.23
C ARG A 163 -3.14 13.10 10.66
N GLY A 164 -2.79 14.39 10.72
CA GLY A 164 -1.47 14.91 10.38
C GLY A 164 -1.35 15.46 8.96
N TRP A 165 -2.39 15.32 8.15
CA TRP A 165 -2.52 15.94 6.84
C TRP A 165 -3.19 17.30 6.95
N ASP A 166 -2.62 18.28 6.27
CA ASP A 166 -3.16 19.63 6.19
C ASP A 166 -4.43 19.67 5.35
N ASP A 167 -5.35 20.56 5.70
CA ASP A 167 -6.55 20.80 4.92
C ASP A 167 -6.19 21.46 3.57
N SER A 168 -6.81 21.01 2.49
CA SER A 168 -6.69 21.63 1.16
C SER A 168 -8.06 21.98 0.61
N GLU A 169 -8.19 23.17 0.03
CA GLU A 169 -9.43 23.70 -0.54
C GLU A 169 -10.66 23.58 0.40
N GLY A 170 -10.44 23.74 1.70
CA GLY A 170 -11.50 23.64 2.71
C GLY A 170 -11.98 22.21 3.01
N LYS A 171 -11.22 21.19 2.59
CA LYS A 171 -11.46 19.78 2.90
C LYS A 171 -10.28 19.21 3.68
N SER A 172 -10.58 18.28 4.58
CA SER A 172 -9.55 17.53 5.31
C SER A 172 -8.74 16.67 4.36
N GLY A 173 -7.41 16.79 4.43
CA GLY A 173 -6.48 15.94 3.68
C GLY A 173 -6.30 14.53 4.28
N ASN A 174 -6.86 14.28 5.46
CA ASN A 174 -6.67 13.05 6.21
C ASN A 174 -7.37 11.85 5.57
N GLY A 175 -6.81 10.66 5.76
CA GLY A 175 -7.38 9.40 5.32
C GLY A 175 -8.33 8.77 6.33
N THR A 176 -8.82 7.59 5.98
CA THR A 176 -9.63 6.72 6.86
C THR A 176 -8.80 5.69 7.60
N ASP A 177 -7.57 5.42 7.14
CA ASP A 177 -6.66 4.40 7.67
C ASP A 177 -7.34 3.03 7.93
N GLU A 178 -8.17 2.60 6.97
CA GLU A 178 -9.04 1.42 7.11
C GLU A 178 -8.28 0.12 7.40
N TYR A 179 -7.01 0.09 7.01
CA TYR A 179 -6.16 -1.10 7.12
C TYR A 179 -5.13 -0.98 8.26
N GLY A 180 -4.96 0.20 8.87
CA GLY A 180 -3.89 0.45 9.86
C GLY A 180 -2.51 0.59 9.22
N PHE A 181 -2.46 1.09 7.98
CA PHE A 181 -1.22 1.36 7.26
C PHE A 181 -0.64 2.72 7.62
N SER A 182 -1.46 3.66 8.09
CA SER A 182 -1.04 4.90 8.75
C SER A 182 -0.01 5.75 7.98
N VAL A 183 -0.24 6.06 6.71
CA VAL A 183 0.66 6.98 5.95
C VAL A 183 0.62 8.39 6.53
N LEU A 184 1.77 8.89 7.00
CA LEU A 184 1.96 10.27 7.44
C LEU A 184 2.61 11.13 6.34
N PRO A 185 2.24 12.42 6.22
CA PRO A 185 2.81 13.34 5.22
C PRO A 185 4.16 13.89 5.71
N ALA A 186 5.19 13.05 5.57
CA ALA A 186 6.56 13.35 5.97
C ALA A 186 7.25 14.39 5.07
N GLY A 187 6.62 14.77 3.95
CA GLY A 187 7.21 15.61 2.94
C GLY A 187 8.39 14.93 2.24
N ALA A 188 9.36 15.75 1.82
CA ALA A 188 10.57 15.27 1.18
C ALA A 188 11.75 16.21 1.39
N ARG A 189 12.94 15.69 1.07
CA ARG A 189 14.18 16.44 0.95
C ARG A 189 14.54 16.57 -0.52
N GLY A 190 14.66 17.79 -1.03
CA GLY A 190 15.09 18.08 -2.38
C GLY A 190 16.56 17.72 -2.62
N SER A 191 16.94 17.71 -3.90
CA SER A 191 18.30 17.41 -4.36
C SER A 191 19.37 18.37 -3.82
N MET A 192 18.97 19.59 -3.42
CA MET A 192 19.85 20.61 -2.87
C MET A 192 19.86 20.62 -1.33
N GLY A 193 19.14 19.68 -0.71
CA GLY A 193 19.01 19.56 0.73
C GLY A 193 17.96 20.48 1.37
N ASP A 194 17.18 21.16 0.54
CA ASP A 194 15.95 21.85 0.96
C ASP A 194 14.87 20.83 1.38
N TYR A 195 14.00 21.21 2.31
CA TYR A 195 12.88 20.39 2.76
C TYR A 195 11.56 21.08 2.35
N GLY A 196 10.54 20.27 2.07
CA GLY A 196 9.23 20.82 1.71
C GLY A 196 8.10 19.81 1.80
N VAL A 197 6.89 20.33 1.68
CA VAL A 197 5.61 19.60 1.57
C VAL A 197 5.30 18.63 2.72
N ALA A 198 5.94 18.78 3.89
CA ALA A 198 5.47 18.12 5.11
C ALA A 198 4.08 18.64 5.50
N GLY A 199 3.20 17.74 5.95
CA GLY A 199 1.78 18.04 6.14
C GLY A 199 0.94 17.88 4.87
N GLU A 200 1.53 18.07 3.70
CA GLU A 200 0.83 18.06 2.41
C GLU A 200 1.01 16.74 1.63
N THR A 201 2.23 16.20 1.62
CA THR A 201 2.59 15.05 0.78
C THR A 201 3.33 13.98 1.57
N ALA A 202 3.10 12.71 1.23
CA ALA A 202 3.95 11.60 1.62
C ALA A 202 4.55 10.97 0.37
N LEU A 203 5.88 10.90 0.29
CA LEU A 203 6.62 10.30 -0.83
C LEU A 203 7.47 9.14 -0.33
N PHE A 204 7.45 8.05 -1.10
CA PHE A 204 8.11 6.80 -0.76
C PHE A 204 8.92 6.26 -1.92
N TRP A 205 10.10 5.71 -1.64
CA TRP A 205 10.84 4.97 -2.66
C TRP A 205 10.16 3.64 -3.01
N GLY A 206 10.22 3.30 -4.31
CA GLY A 206 10.08 1.93 -4.80
C GLY A 206 11.43 1.35 -5.21
N LEU A 207 11.47 0.05 -5.49
CA LEU A 207 12.69 -0.66 -5.88
C LEU A 207 13.13 -0.35 -7.33
N SER A 208 12.19 -0.02 -8.21
CA SER A 208 12.43 0.03 -9.65
C SER A 208 13.21 1.28 -10.09
N VAL A 209 14.20 1.08 -10.96
CA VAL A 209 14.93 2.16 -11.64
C VAL A 209 14.20 2.56 -12.91
N LEU A 210 14.08 3.87 -13.15
CA LEU A 210 13.49 4.40 -14.38
C LEU A 210 14.59 4.90 -15.34
N TYR A 211 15.52 5.72 -14.82
CA TYR A 211 16.70 6.21 -15.53
C TYR A 211 17.92 6.19 -14.61
N ASP A 212 19.11 6.51 -15.15
CA ASP A 212 20.34 6.54 -14.36
C ASP A 212 20.22 7.45 -13.12
N HIS A 213 19.60 8.63 -13.27
CA HIS A 213 19.40 9.63 -12.21
C HIS A 213 17.98 9.65 -11.61
N ILE A 214 17.07 8.79 -12.06
CA ILE A 214 15.65 8.77 -11.63
C ILE A 214 15.24 7.35 -11.24
N ALA A 215 14.62 7.20 -10.09
CA ALA A 215 13.97 5.96 -9.68
C ALA A 215 12.47 6.16 -9.49
N TYR A 216 11.71 5.06 -9.52
CA TYR A 216 10.30 5.11 -9.21
C TYR A 216 10.10 5.43 -7.73
N ARG A 217 9.14 6.31 -7.48
CA ARG A 217 8.58 6.59 -6.16
C ARG A 217 7.06 6.47 -6.24
N TRP A 218 6.43 6.37 -5.10
CA TRP A 218 4.99 6.37 -4.95
C TRP A 218 4.60 7.35 -3.86
N GLY A 219 3.40 7.93 -3.97
CA GLY A 219 3.05 9.07 -3.15
C GLY A 219 1.57 9.33 -2.98
N PHE A 220 1.30 10.21 -2.01
CA PHE A 220 -0.02 10.63 -1.57
C PHE A 220 -0.01 12.14 -1.40
N SER A 221 -1.12 12.79 -1.71
CA SER A 221 -1.33 14.23 -1.52
C SER A 221 -2.51 14.48 -0.58
N ASN A 222 -2.52 15.63 0.11
CA ASN A 222 -3.67 16.12 0.86
C ASN A 222 -4.82 16.57 -0.05
N GLU A 223 -4.54 16.87 -1.32
CA GLU A 223 -5.55 17.35 -2.29
C GLU A 223 -6.37 16.21 -2.91
N HIS A 224 -5.84 14.98 -2.85
CA HIS A 224 -6.37 13.85 -3.58
C HIS A 224 -6.57 12.61 -2.71
N GLU A 225 -7.46 11.74 -3.18
CA GLU A 225 -7.83 10.48 -2.51
C GLU A 225 -7.16 9.27 -3.16
N ASP A 226 -6.46 9.45 -4.27
CA ASP A 226 -5.64 8.44 -4.94
C ASP A 226 -4.23 8.32 -4.34
N VAL A 227 -3.57 7.23 -4.71
CA VAL A 227 -2.14 7.05 -4.62
C VAL A 227 -1.57 7.06 -6.04
N TYR A 228 -0.41 7.69 -6.21
CA TYR A 228 0.24 7.80 -7.50
C TYR A 228 1.65 7.19 -7.49
N LEU A 229 2.12 6.75 -8.65
CA LEU A 229 3.51 6.36 -8.89
C LEU A 229 4.08 7.24 -9.99
N ASP A 230 5.28 7.74 -9.77
CA ASP A 230 6.01 8.61 -10.68
C ASP A 230 7.53 8.44 -10.52
N GLY A 231 8.32 9.34 -11.12
CA GLY A 231 9.77 9.35 -11.05
C GLY A 231 10.30 10.43 -10.12
N GLY A 232 11.26 10.08 -9.28
CA GLY A 232 11.98 11.02 -8.41
C GLY A 232 13.49 11.02 -8.66
N PRO A 233 14.19 12.16 -8.50
CA PRO A 233 15.65 12.21 -8.57
C PRO A 233 16.28 11.34 -7.47
N LYS A 234 17.20 10.43 -7.81
CA LYS A 234 17.80 9.49 -6.84
C LYS A 234 18.55 10.15 -5.68
N ILE A 235 18.97 11.41 -5.86
CA ILE A 235 19.68 12.21 -4.85
C ILE A 235 18.74 12.95 -3.89
N ALA A 236 17.43 12.97 -4.16
CA ALA A 236 16.43 13.49 -3.24
C ALA A 236 16.16 12.49 -2.11
N GLY A 237 15.62 12.96 -0.99
CA GLY A 237 15.24 12.16 0.16
C GLY A 237 13.73 11.88 0.21
N TYR A 238 13.34 10.61 0.16
CA TYR A 238 11.95 10.16 0.36
C TYR A 238 11.88 9.10 1.45
N SER A 239 10.68 8.88 2.00
CA SER A 239 10.46 7.88 3.04
C SER A 239 10.66 6.46 2.50
N VAL A 240 10.95 5.52 3.40
CA VAL A 240 11.00 4.09 3.10
C VAL A 240 9.94 3.37 3.91
N ARG A 241 9.23 2.45 3.27
CA ARG A 241 8.28 1.57 3.92
C ARG A 241 8.53 0.15 3.44
N CYS A 242 9.04 -0.69 4.33
CA CYS A 242 9.47 -2.02 3.96
C CYS A 242 8.28 -2.99 3.94
N LEU A 243 8.36 -3.92 3.00
CA LEU A 243 7.51 -5.08 2.86
C LEU A 243 8.30 -6.32 3.29
N ARG A 244 7.63 -7.34 3.83
CA ARG A 244 8.21 -8.68 4.03
C ARG A 244 7.53 -9.67 3.10
N ASP A 245 8.34 -10.48 2.41
CA ASP A 245 7.86 -11.60 1.60
C ASP A 245 7.06 -12.60 2.45
N SER A 246 6.01 -13.19 1.88
CA SER A 246 5.32 -14.31 2.51
C SER A 246 6.22 -15.55 2.49
N ASP A 247 6.44 -16.17 3.65
CA ASP A 247 7.11 -17.47 3.77
C ASP A 247 6.39 -18.58 2.95
#